data_AF-A0A4R4UBQ7-F1
#
_entry.id   AF-A0A4R4UBQ7-F1
#
_cell.length_a   1.000
_cell.length_b   1.000
_cell.length_c   1.000
_cell.angle_alpha   90.00
_cell.angle_beta   90.00
_cell.angle_gamma   90.00
#
_symmetry.space_group_name_H-M   'P 1'
#
loop_
_entity.id
_entity.type
_entity.pdbx_description
1 polymer ?
#
loop_
_entity_poly.entity_id
_entity_poly.type
_entity_poly.pdbx_seq_one_letter_code
_entity_poly.pdbx_strand_id
1 'polypeptide(L)'
;MLTLLEREETSRGIAEGLASKVIAGRIGRCPSIVSREIARHGGRGRYRAAARADRRAQGARRRPKTRRLDADAYPRLMVVELLKQGWSPQQVAGRLSIDHPGDQHARVSHEAIYGWIYALPKGELGRQCLMLRLSRTRRWPAHGRAPRAQCPGTRRSMASAGR
;
A
#
# COMPACT_ATOMS: atom_id res chain seq x y z
N MET A 1 0.99 -31.23 23.03
CA MET A 1 1.13 -29.86 22.49
C MET A 1 0.13 -28.99 23.26
N LEU A 2 0.53 -27.84 23.79
CA LEU A 2 -0.36 -26.99 24.60
C LEU A 2 -1.20 -26.08 23.68
N THR A 3 -2.46 -25.89 24.03
CA THR A 3 -3.39 -24.95 23.37
C THR A 3 -3.02 -23.50 23.70
N LEU A 4 -3.61 -22.54 22.99
CA LEU A 4 -3.38 -21.12 23.25
C LEU A 4 -3.80 -20.74 24.67
N LEU A 5 -4.97 -21.21 25.13
CA LEU A 5 -5.47 -20.95 26.47
C LEU A 5 -4.53 -21.49 27.56
N GLU A 6 -4.04 -22.73 27.39
CA GLU A 6 -3.10 -23.35 28.33
C GLU A 6 -1.75 -22.59 28.38
N ARG A 7 -1.33 -22.00 27.25
CA ARG A 7 -0.13 -21.16 27.17
C ARG A 7 -0.32 -19.80 27.83
N GLU A 8 -1.50 -19.20 27.70
CA GLU A 8 -1.85 -17.95 28.39
C GLU A 8 -1.87 -18.15 29.91
N GLU A 9 -2.48 -19.24 30.38
CA GLU A 9 -2.51 -19.61 31.79
C GLU A 9 -1.09 -19.89 32.32
N THR A 10 -0.24 -20.52 31.51
CA THR A 10 1.19 -20.69 31.83
C THR A 10 1.90 -19.33 31.93
N SER A 11 1.59 -18.37 31.05
CA SER A 11 2.17 -17.03 31.09
C SER A 11 1.77 -16.27 32.35
N ARG A 12 0.50 -16.36 32.77
CA ARG A 12 -0.01 -15.76 34.02
C ARG A 12 0.66 -16.36 35.23
N GLY A 13 0.73 -17.69 35.31
CA GLY A 13 1.40 -18.38 36.41
C GLY A 13 2.90 -18.06 36.51
N ILE A 14 3.57 -17.78 35.38
CA ILE A 14 4.96 -17.30 35.41
C ILE A 14 5.06 -15.88 35.96
N ALA A 15 4.16 -14.98 35.55
CA ALA A 15 4.10 -13.60 36.05
C ALA A 15 3.80 -13.53 37.55
N GLU A 16 2.97 -14.45 38.06
CA GLU A 16 2.69 -14.66 39.48
C GLU A 16 3.86 -15.33 40.24
N GLY A 17 4.95 -15.72 39.57
CA GLY A 17 6.08 -16.38 40.21
C GLY A 17 5.86 -17.86 40.57
N LEU A 18 4.76 -18.48 40.13
CA LEU A 18 4.39 -19.84 40.52
C LEU A 18 5.31 -20.91 39.94
N ALA A 19 5.55 -21.96 40.73
CA ALA A 19 6.29 -23.13 40.28
C ALA A 19 5.55 -23.88 39.15
N SER A 20 6.30 -24.50 38.23
CA SER A 20 5.74 -25.22 37.08
C SER A 20 4.76 -26.34 37.48
N LYS A 21 4.91 -26.92 38.68
CA LYS A 21 3.98 -27.93 39.22
C LYS A 21 2.59 -27.35 39.50
N VAL A 22 2.52 -26.13 40.04
CA VAL A 22 1.25 -25.44 40.34
C VAL A 22 0.55 -25.04 39.06
N ILE A 23 1.30 -24.47 38.10
CA ILE A 23 0.80 -24.11 36.78
C ILE A 23 0.22 -25.34 36.07
N ALA A 24 0.93 -26.46 36.11
CA ALA A 24 0.50 -27.71 35.52
C ALA A 24 -0.81 -28.24 36.13
N GLY A 25 -0.99 -28.08 37.44
CA GLY A 25 -2.25 -28.37 38.13
C GLY A 25 -3.41 -27.52 37.62
N ARG A 26 -3.21 -26.21 37.42
CA ARG A 26 -4.26 -25.29 36.91
C ARG A 26 -4.73 -25.65 35.50
N ILE A 27 -3.81 -26.07 34.63
CA ILE A 27 -4.14 -26.44 33.24
C ILE A 27 -4.47 -27.93 33.06
N GLY A 28 -4.44 -28.74 34.12
CA GLY A 28 -4.71 -30.18 34.06
C GLY A 28 -3.66 -30.98 33.27
N ARG A 29 -2.38 -30.57 33.29
CA ARG A 29 -1.28 -31.24 32.57
C ARG A 29 -0.18 -31.69 33.51
N CYS A 30 0.75 -32.49 32.99
CA CYS A 30 1.91 -32.92 33.77
C CYS A 30 2.97 -31.80 33.85
N PRO A 31 3.66 -31.63 35.01
CA PRO A 31 4.65 -30.58 35.22
C PRO A 31 5.82 -30.59 34.22
N SER A 32 6.17 -31.77 33.72
CA SER A 32 7.23 -31.96 32.72
C SER A 32 6.89 -31.31 31.37
N ILE A 33 5.61 -31.31 30.97
CA ILE A 33 5.15 -30.66 29.73
C ILE A 33 5.25 -29.14 29.85
N VAL A 34 4.82 -28.58 30.98
CA VAL A 34 4.92 -27.15 31.27
C VAL A 34 6.39 -26.72 31.30
N SER A 35 7.25 -27.48 32.00
CA SER A 35 8.69 -27.18 32.05
C SER A 35 9.36 -27.19 30.67
N ARG A 36 9.10 -28.23 29.86
CA ARG A 36 9.62 -28.33 28.48
C ARG A 36 9.11 -27.21 27.59
N GLU A 37 7.84 -26.83 27.72
CA GLU A 37 7.29 -25.69 26.98
C GLU A 37 7.97 -24.38 27.38
N ILE A 38 8.11 -24.13 28.68
CA ILE A 38 8.76 -22.92 29.19
C ILE A 38 10.19 -22.83 28.66
N ALA A 39 10.96 -23.92 28.74
CA ALA A 39 12.33 -23.99 28.22
C ALA A 39 12.37 -23.71 26.71
N ARG A 40 11.48 -24.34 25.92
CA ARG A 40 11.37 -24.13 24.47
C ARG A 40 11.07 -22.68 24.09
N HIS A 41 10.36 -21.96 24.95
CA HIS A 41 9.95 -20.57 24.72
C HIS A 41 10.87 -19.54 25.39
N GLY A 42 12.11 -19.93 25.71
CA GLY A 42 13.15 -19.01 26.18
C GLY A 42 13.22 -18.86 27.70
N GLY A 43 12.59 -19.76 28.45
CA GLY A 43 12.59 -19.76 29.90
C GLY A 43 11.59 -18.78 30.51
N ARG A 44 11.46 -18.79 31.84
CA ARG A 44 10.46 -18.01 32.58
C ARG A 44 10.55 -16.50 32.30
N GLY A 45 11.76 -15.94 32.20
CA GLY A 45 11.95 -14.50 31.96
C GLY A 45 11.60 -14.02 30.55
N ARG A 46 11.46 -14.92 29.56
CA ARG A 46 11.14 -14.57 28.16
C ARG A 46 9.87 -15.25 27.64
N TYR A 47 9.24 -16.08 28.46
CA TYR A 47 8.03 -16.79 28.11
C TYR A 47 6.91 -15.79 27.81
N ARG A 48 6.35 -15.90 26.60
CA ARG A 48 5.16 -15.14 26.20
C ARG A 48 4.29 -16.02 25.33
N ALA A 49 3.04 -16.23 25.74
CA ALA A 49 2.10 -17.16 25.10
C ALA A 49 1.94 -16.94 23.59
N ALA A 50 1.85 -15.67 23.15
CA ALA A 50 1.60 -15.31 21.75
C ALA A 50 2.85 -14.82 20.98
N ALA A 51 3.93 -14.45 21.67
CA ALA A 51 4.85 -13.47 21.11
C ALA A 51 5.77 -13.97 19.98
N ARG A 52 5.97 -15.28 19.78
CA ARG A 52 6.88 -15.78 18.71
C ARG A 52 6.14 -16.02 17.40
N ALA A 53 4.90 -16.46 17.44
CA ALA A 53 4.07 -16.64 16.26
C ALA A 53 3.67 -15.29 15.67
N ASP A 54 3.19 -14.36 16.52
CA ASP A 54 2.75 -13.05 16.08
C ASP A 54 3.90 -12.18 15.58
N ARG A 55 5.08 -12.20 16.24
CA ARG A 55 6.24 -11.43 15.74
C ARG A 55 6.73 -11.95 14.38
N ARG A 56 6.71 -13.27 14.15
CA ARG A 56 7.06 -13.84 12.84
C ARG A 56 6.01 -13.49 11.79
N ALA A 57 4.73 -13.58 12.13
CA ALA A 57 3.64 -13.22 11.23
C ALA A 57 3.66 -11.72 10.90
N GLN A 58 3.89 -10.85 11.88
CA GLN A 58 4.04 -9.40 11.68
C GLN A 58 5.29 -9.06 10.86
N GLY A 59 6.42 -9.71 11.13
CA GLY A 59 7.63 -9.55 10.32
C GLY A 59 7.45 -10.00 8.87
N ALA A 60 6.79 -11.14 8.65
CA ALA A 60 6.48 -11.65 7.32
C ALA A 60 5.44 -10.79 6.58
N ARG A 61 4.45 -10.25 7.29
CA ARG A 61 3.44 -9.32 6.75
C ARG A 61 4.04 -8.01 6.27
N ARG A 62 5.14 -7.56 6.88
CA ARG A 62 5.78 -6.29 6.53
C ARG A 62 6.43 -6.27 5.16
N ARG A 63 6.74 -7.41 4.53
CA ARG A 63 7.63 -7.61 3.36
C ARG A 63 7.52 -6.50 2.30
N PRO A 64 8.23 -5.37 2.46
CA PRO A 64 8.20 -4.31 1.48
C PRO A 64 9.19 -4.75 0.41
N LYS A 65 8.70 -5.03 -0.80
CA LYS A 65 9.61 -5.23 -1.92
C LYS A 65 10.25 -3.88 -2.20
N THR A 66 11.56 -3.75 -2.01
CA THR A 66 12.31 -2.57 -2.44
C THR A 66 11.98 -2.33 -3.91
N ARG A 67 11.45 -1.15 -4.23
CA ARG A 67 11.10 -0.86 -5.62
C ARG A 67 12.39 -0.83 -6.42
N ARG A 68 12.33 -1.29 -7.66
CA ARG A 68 13.51 -1.34 -8.53
C ARG A 68 14.19 0.01 -8.69
N LEU A 69 13.40 1.08 -8.81
CA LEU A 69 13.92 2.44 -8.88
C LEU A 69 14.54 2.89 -7.55
N ASP A 70 14.15 2.34 -6.40
CA ASP A 70 14.78 2.61 -5.10
C ASP A 70 16.06 1.77 -4.88
N ALA A 71 16.14 0.60 -5.50
CA ALA A 71 17.30 -0.30 -5.43
C ALA A 71 18.47 0.16 -6.33
N ASP A 72 18.17 0.56 -7.57
CA ASP A 72 19.18 0.88 -8.58
C ASP A 72 19.16 2.36 -8.98
N ALA A 73 20.29 3.04 -8.86
CA ALA A 73 20.42 4.44 -9.21
C ALA A 73 20.45 4.69 -10.73
N TYR A 74 20.98 3.75 -11.51
CA TYR A 74 21.15 3.88 -12.96
C TYR A 74 19.81 4.11 -13.70
N PRO A 75 18.81 3.22 -13.60
CA PRO A 75 17.52 3.47 -14.25
C PRO A 75 16.76 4.65 -13.63
N ARG A 76 16.99 4.96 -12.34
CA ARG A 76 16.36 6.10 -11.65
C ARG A 76 16.77 7.43 -12.29
N LEU A 77 18.06 7.63 -12.54
CA LEU A 77 18.56 8.86 -13.13
C LEU A 77 17.96 9.11 -14.52
N MET A 78 17.91 8.07 -15.35
CA MET A 78 17.31 8.14 -16.69
C MET A 78 15.81 8.46 -16.65
N VAL A 79 15.08 7.78 -15.76
CA VAL A 79 13.64 8.00 -15.58
C VAL A 79 13.38 9.44 -15.12
N VAL A 80 14.14 9.95 -14.15
CA VAL A 80 14.01 11.34 -13.67
C VAL A 80 14.28 12.34 -14.78
N GLU A 81 15.34 12.13 -15.56
CA GLU A 81 15.71 13.04 -16.66
C GLU A 81 14.63 13.11 -17.74
N LEU A 82 14.13 11.95 -18.19
CA LEU A 82 13.07 11.91 -19.19
C LEU A 82 11.74 12.45 -18.65
N LEU A 83 11.40 12.21 -17.38
CA LEU A 83 10.19 12.78 -16.78
C LEU A 83 10.29 14.31 -16.63
N LYS A 84 11.48 14.88 -16.34
CA LYS A 84 11.71 16.33 -16.31
C LYS A 84 11.52 16.99 -17.68
N GLN A 85 11.87 16.28 -18.74
CA GLN A 85 11.64 16.70 -20.13
C GLN A 85 10.16 16.61 -20.54
N GLY A 86 9.26 16.15 -19.65
CA GLY A 86 7.82 16.13 -19.86
C GLY A 86 7.30 14.86 -20.54
N TRP A 87 8.12 13.81 -20.62
CA TRP A 87 7.69 12.52 -21.17
C TRP A 87 6.76 11.80 -20.19
N SER A 88 5.78 11.07 -20.72
CA SER A 88 4.91 10.22 -19.89
C SER A 88 5.63 8.93 -19.47
N PRO A 89 5.29 8.33 -18.31
CA PRO A 89 5.90 7.08 -17.84
C PRO A 89 5.88 5.94 -18.87
N GLN A 90 4.83 5.84 -19.69
CA GLN A 90 4.73 4.88 -20.79
C GLN A 90 5.79 5.13 -21.86
N GLN A 91 5.98 6.40 -22.26
CA GLN A 91 6.97 6.75 -23.26
C GLN A 91 8.40 6.56 -22.72
N VAL A 92 8.63 6.88 -21.45
CA VAL A 92 9.92 6.65 -20.78
C VAL A 92 10.28 5.16 -20.82
N ALA A 93 9.36 4.27 -20.43
CA ALA A 93 9.58 2.82 -20.48
C ALA A 93 9.82 2.31 -21.91
N GLY A 94 9.06 2.81 -22.89
CA GLY A 94 9.25 2.47 -24.30
C GLY A 94 10.61 2.93 -24.83
N ARG A 95 11.03 4.15 -24.47
CA ARG A 95 12.30 4.73 -24.89
C ARG A 95 13.50 4.00 -24.28
N LEU A 96 13.43 3.68 -22.98
CA LEU A 96 14.42 2.85 -22.30
C LEU A 96 14.62 1.49 -22.99
N SER A 97 13.54 0.90 -23.49
CA SER A 97 13.61 -0.37 -24.23
C SER A 97 14.23 -0.25 -25.62
N ILE A 98 14.18 0.94 -26.24
CA ILE A 98 14.71 1.21 -27.59
C ILE A 98 16.18 1.64 -27.53
N ASP A 99 16.51 2.56 -26.61
CA ASP A 99 17.86 3.14 -26.51
C ASP A 99 18.87 2.15 -25.88
N HIS A 100 18.39 1.16 -25.11
CA HIS A 100 19.24 0.15 -24.47
C HIS A 100 18.81 -1.30 -24.79
N PRO A 101 18.95 -1.73 -26.06
CA PRO A 101 18.63 -3.10 -26.45
C PRO A 101 19.67 -4.06 -25.88
N GLY A 102 19.38 -4.67 -24.72
CA GLY A 102 20.22 -5.70 -24.10
C GLY A 102 20.58 -5.47 -22.64
N ASP A 103 20.41 -4.24 -22.13
CA ASP A 103 20.66 -3.96 -20.72
C ASP A 103 19.45 -4.37 -19.87
N GLN A 104 19.62 -5.44 -19.08
CA GLN A 104 18.59 -5.89 -18.15
C GLN A 104 18.29 -4.84 -17.08
N HIS A 105 19.24 -3.97 -16.73
CA HIS A 105 19.07 -2.91 -15.74
C HIS A 105 18.19 -1.76 -16.26
N ALA A 106 18.17 -1.52 -17.58
CA ALA A 106 17.33 -0.50 -18.23
C ALA A 106 15.86 -0.93 -18.43
N ARG A 107 15.52 -2.23 -18.28
CA ARG A 107 14.16 -2.75 -18.46
C ARG A 107 13.19 -2.40 -17.32
N VAL A 108 12.84 -1.13 -17.15
CA VAL A 108 11.84 -0.69 -16.16
C VAL A 108 10.46 -0.58 -16.82
N SER A 109 9.44 -1.24 -16.26
CA SER A 109 8.07 -1.10 -16.74
C SER A 109 7.47 0.24 -16.34
N HIS A 110 6.54 0.76 -17.15
CA HIS A 110 5.83 2.00 -16.83
C HIS A 110 5.04 1.89 -15.51
N GLU A 111 4.55 0.71 -15.15
CA GLU A 111 3.94 0.45 -13.83
C GLU A 111 4.93 0.63 -12.67
N ALA A 112 6.19 0.21 -12.83
CA ALA A 112 7.22 0.42 -11.82
C ALA A 112 7.56 1.91 -11.66
N ILE A 113 7.54 2.67 -12.76
CA ILE A 113 7.69 4.13 -12.74
C ILE A 113 6.48 4.77 -12.01
N TYR A 114 5.25 4.38 -12.33
CA TYR A 114 4.06 4.87 -11.62
C TYR A 114 4.10 4.55 -10.12
N GLY A 115 4.40 3.30 -9.76
CA GLY A 115 4.48 2.86 -8.36
C GLY A 115 5.57 3.59 -7.57
N TRP A 116 6.63 4.04 -8.24
CA TRP A 116 7.68 4.86 -7.65
C TRP A 116 7.23 6.32 -7.47
N ILE A 117 6.66 6.93 -8.52
CA ILE A 117 6.13 8.30 -8.47
C ILE A 117 5.08 8.46 -7.35
N TYR A 118 4.13 7.53 -7.25
CA TYR A 118 3.07 7.61 -6.23
C TYR A 118 3.55 7.37 -4.81
N ALA A 119 4.76 6.87 -4.64
CA ALA A 119 5.34 6.62 -3.34
C ALA A 119 6.27 7.71 -2.85
N LEU A 120 6.69 8.62 -3.73
CA LEU A 120 7.45 9.79 -3.33
C LEU A 120 6.56 10.70 -2.47
N PRO A 121 7.07 11.27 -1.37
CA PRO A 121 6.35 12.28 -0.63
C PRO A 121 6.04 13.46 -1.56
N LYS A 122 4.87 14.10 -1.40
CA LYS A 122 4.38 15.13 -2.34
C LYS A 122 5.37 16.28 -2.60
N GLY A 123 6.23 16.61 -1.63
CA GLY A 123 7.28 17.63 -1.78
C GLY A 123 8.46 17.20 -2.65
N GLU A 124 8.70 15.90 -2.79
CA GLU A 124 9.82 15.34 -3.55
C GLU A 124 9.51 15.24 -5.05
N LEU A 125 8.24 15.08 -5.42
CA LEU A 125 7.76 15.25 -6.80
C LEU A 125 8.01 16.67 -7.32
N GLY A 126 7.74 17.68 -6.47
CA GLY A 126 8.03 19.08 -6.77
C GLY A 126 9.54 19.37 -6.85
N ARG A 127 10.33 18.81 -5.92
CA ARG A 127 11.80 18.97 -5.89
C ARG A 127 12.50 18.32 -7.08
N GLN A 128 11.98 17.20 -7.58
CA GLN A 128 12.51 16.52 -8.76
C GLN A 128 11.97 17.12 -10.08
N CYS A 129 11.17 18.19 -10.03
CA CYS A 129 10.52 18.83 -11.18
C CYS A 129 9.74 17.83 -12.06
N LEU A 130 9.16 16.81 -11.44
CA LEU A 130 8.36 15.78 -12.14
C LEU A 130 6.98 16.35 -12.44
N MET A 131 6.92 17.26 -13.42
CA MET A 131 5.68 17.84 -13.92
C MET A 131 5.02 16.84 -14.86
N LEU A 132 4.44 15.77 -14.31
CA LEU A 132 3.52 14.96 -15.07
C LEU A 132 2.35 15.86 -15.48
N ARG A 133 2.23 16.14 -16.77
CA ARG A 133 0.95 16.57 -17.34
C ARG A 133 -0.02 15.43 -17.07
N LEU A 134 -0.73 15.50 -15.94
CA LEU A 134 -2.00 14.81 -15.80
C LEU A 134 -2.87 15.48 -16.84
N SER A 135 -2.86 14.95 -18.07
CA SER A 135 -3.83 15.27 -19.10
C SER A 135 -5.17 14.79 -18.57
N ARG A 136 -5.75 15.56 -17.65
CA ARG A 136 -7.18 15.56 -17.43
C ARG A 136 -7.74 16.18 -18.70
N THR A 137 -7.88 15.35 -19.74
CA THR A 137 -8.98 15.55 -20.68
C THR A 137 -10.22 15.51 -19.80
N ARG A 138 -10.68 16.72 -19.45
CA ARG A 138 -11.91 16.95 -18.73
C ARG A 138 -12.98 16.20 -19.53
N ARG A 139 -13.44 15.06 -19.00
CA ARG A 139 -14.48 14.27 -19.65
C ARG A 139 -15.71 15.16 -19.64
N TRP A 140 -16.07 15.72 -20.79
CA TRP A 140 -17.36 16.41 -20.92
C TRP A 140 -18.42 15.36 -20.58
N PRO A 141 -19.36 15.64 -19.66
CA PRO A 141 -20.48 14.74 -19.45
C PRO A 141 -21.21 14.57 -20.78
N ALA A 142 -21.16 13.37 -21.32
CA ALA A 142 -22.01 12.98 -22.43
C ALA A 142 -23.45 13.00 -21.90
N HIS A 143 -24.25 13.92 -22.44
CA HIS A 143 -25.71 13.94 -22.30
C HIS A 143 -26.26 14.34 -20.91
N GLY A 144 -25.91 15.54 -20.44
CA GLY A 144 -26.78 16.28 -19.51
C GLY A 144 -27.70 17.20 -20.30
N ARG A 145 -29.02 16.99 -20.24
CA ARG A 145 -30.06 17.82 -20.91
C ARG A 145 -29.72 19.31 -20.82
N ALA A 146 -29.72 20.00 -21.95
CA ALA A 146 -29.73 21.46 -21.97
C ALA A 146 -30.93 21.97 -21.13
N PRO A 147 -30.75 23.00 -20.29
CA PRO A 147 -31.88 23.65 -19.65
C PRO A 147 -32.77 24.20 -20.76
N ARG A 148 -34.08 23.90 -20.68
CA ARG A 148 -35.07 24.41 -21.63
C ARG A 148 -34.97 25.93 -21.67
N ALA A 149 -34.56 26.48 -22.82
CA ALA A 149 -34.75 27.88 -23.10
C ALA A 149 -36.26 28.17 -23.06
N GLN A 150 -36.70 29.03 -22.15
CA GLN A 150 -38.04 29.58 -22.16
C GLN A 150 -38.11 30.52 -23.37
N CYS A 151 -38.88 30.16 -24.39
CA CYS A 151 -39.18 31.05 -25.51
C CYS A 151 -39.91 32.30 -24.98
N PRO A 152 -39.41 33.52 -25.21
CA PRO A 152 -40.19 34.73 -24.93
C PRO A 152 -41.36 34.78 -25.90
N GLY A 153 -42.58 34.79 -25.36
CA GLY A 153 -43.82 34.83 -26.13
C GLY A 153 -43.93 36.11 -26.95
N THR A 154 -43.97 35.96 -28.27
CA THR A 154 -44.41 37.01 -29.19
C THR A 154 -45.93 37.18 -29.04
N ARG A 155 -46.36 38.16 -28.24
CA ARG A 155 -47.73 38.69 -28.31
C ARG A 155 -47.87 39.47 -29.61
N ARG A 156 -48.29 38.79 -30.68
CA ARG A 156 -48.78 39.42 -31.90
C ARG A 156 -50.26 39.76 -31.68
N SER A 157 -50.53 40.99 -31.24
CA SER A 157 -51.89 41.56 -31.26
C SER A 157 -52.12 42.19 -32.63
N MET A 158 -52.87 41.52 -33.50
CA MET A 158 -53.49 42.12 -34.69
C MET A 158 -54.82 41.43 -34.99
N ALA A 159 -55.92 42.13 -34.68
CA ALA A 159 -57.27 42.09 -35.27
C ALA A 159 -58.07 43.14 -34.47
N SER A 160 -58.88 44.04 -35.01
CA SER A 160 -59.58 44.17 -36.29
C SER A 160 -60.04 45.63 -36.43
N ALA A 161 -59.88 46.28 -37.59
CA ALA A 161 -60.98 46.66 -38.48
C ALA A 161 -62.23 47.28 -37.81
N GLY A 162 -62.52 48.55 -38.14
CA GLY A 162 -63.84 48.93 -38.61
C GLY A 162 -64.50 50.18 -38.03
N ARG A 163 -64.55 51.21 -38.90
CA ARG A 163 -65.48 52.36 -39.01
C ARG A 163 -65.13 53.64 -38.25
#